data_AF-A0A839UMN4-F1
#
_entry.id   AF-A0A839UMN4-F1
#
_cell.length_a   1.000
_cell.length_b   1.000
_cell.length_c   1.000
_cell.angle_alpha   90.00
_cell.angle_beta   90.00
_cell.angle_gamma   90.00
#
_symmetry.space_group_name_H-M   'P 1'
#
loop_
_entity.id
_entity.type
_entity.pdbx_description
1 polymer ?
#
loop_
_entity_poly.entity_id
_entity_poly.type
_entity_poly.pdbx_seq_one_letter_code
_entity_poly.pdbx_strand_id
1 'polypeptide(L)'
;MQTYKNKPDVLELVVGKTFLTMVSIKNIEYPFGKSNEEYCYFNDVLIGEISGSAELGKVYYEGLNTKYEGRVVIKLTPMVSKNEYLLCPKYDDFNKALKTLLDMTNDFTLICEADCDQNKVKEESDLEKVLLQLKGFCIGEHYDCPTFIQRNEM
;
A
#
# COMPACT_ATOMS: atom_id res chain seq x y z
N MET A 1 10.11 -20.53 0.31
CA MET A 1 8.95 -19.61 0.29
C MET A 1 9.39 -18.30 0.91
N GLN A 2 9.46 -17.19 0.19
CA GLN A 2 9.81 -15.89 0.81
C GLN A 2 8.53 -15.22 1.31
N THR A 3 8.27 -15.39 2.60
CA THR A 3 7.26 -14.66 3.35
C THR A 3 7.81 -13.31 3.83
N TYR A 4 6.97 -12.29 3.96
CA TYR A 4 7.32 -11.02 4.58
C TYR A 4 7.95 -11.25 5.96
N LYS A 5 9.16 -10.75 6.16
CA LYS A 5 9.91 -10.80 7.42
C LYS A 5 9.74 -9.53 8.22
N ASN A 6 9.88 -8.38 7.56
CA ASN A 6 9.72 -7.06 8.16
C ASN A 6 8.48 -6.36 7.59
N LYS A 7 7.95 -5.43 8.37
CA LYS A 7 6.79 -4.60 8.01
C LYS A 7 7.13 -3.14 8.31
N PRO A 8 6.83 -2.20 7.40
CA PRO A 8 6.91 -0.78 7.72
C PRO A 8 5.97 -0.39 8.86
N ASP A 9 6.09 0.82 9.38
CA ASP A 9 5.07 1.36 10.31
C ASP A 9 3.89 1.92 9.52
N VAL A 10 4.20 2.59 8.40
CA VAL A 10 3.21 3.03 7.41
C VAL A 10 3.65 2.52 6.04
N LEU A 11 2.70 1.93 5.31
CA LEU A 11 2.84 1.67 3.88
C LEU A 11 1.46 1.74 3.23
N GLU A 12 1.22 2.87 2.58
CA GLU A 12 -0.09 3.26 2.07
C GLU A 12 0.01 3.69 0.62
N LEU A 13 -1.07 3.45 -0.11
CA LEU A 13 -1.29 3.95 -1.46
C LEU A 13 -2.55 4.82 -1.44
N VAL A 14 -2.38 6.11 -1.69
CA VAL A 14 -3.46 7.10 -1.78
C VAL A 14 -3.80 7.30 -3.26
N VAL A 15 -5.04 7.04 -3.65
CA VAL A 15 -5.48 7.00 -5.05
C VAL A 15 -6.83 7.67 -5.25
N GLY A 16 -7.10 8.13 -6.47
CA GLY A 16 -8.45 8.59 -6.84
C GLY A 16 -9.44 7.43 -6.88
N LYS A 17 -10.74 7.73 -6.71
CA LYS A 17 -11.81 6.70 -6.75
C LYS A 17 -11.85 5.89 -8.05
N THR A 18 -11.41 6.47 -9.17
CA THR A 18 -11.29 5.78 -10.47
C THR A 18 -10.33 4.60 -10.41
N PHE A 19 -9.31 4.64 -9.55
CA PHE A 19 -8.38 3.53 -9.36
C PHE A 19 -9.10 2.25 -8.92
N LEU A 20 -10.17 2.38 -8.12
CA LEU A 20 -10.95 1.25 -7.65
C LEU A 20 -11.65 0.47 -8.77
N THR A 21 -11.79 1.06 -9.96
CA THR A 21 -12.35 0.36 -11.14
C THR A 21 -11.37 -0.63 -11.77
N MET A 22 -10.07 -0.51 -11.47
CA MET A 22 -9.01 -1.38 -11.99
C MET A 22 -8.77 -2.62 -11.12
N VAL A 23 -9.38 -2.68 -9.93
CA VAL A 23 -9.19 -3.75 -8.95
C VAL A 23 -10.52 -4.43 -8.63
N SER A 24 -10.44 -5.69 -8.20
CA SER A 24 -11.58 -6.40 -7.63
C SER A 24 -11.62 -6.19 -6.13
N ILE A 25 -12.75 -5.71 -5.61
CA ILE A 25 -12.97 -5.53 -4.16
C ILE A 25 -13.73 -6.73 -3.62
N LYS A 26 -13.22 -7.32 -2.53
CA LYS A 26 -13.81 -8.50 -1.87
C LYS A 26 -13.77 -8.32 -0.36
N ASN A 27 -14.82 -8.78 0.32
CA ASN A 27 -14.80 -8.97 1.77
C ASN A 27 -14.43 -10.43 2.08
N ILE A 28 -13.83 -10.67 3.24
CA ILE A 28 -13.59 -12.03 3.72
C ILE A 28 -14.89 -12.57 4.30
N GLU A 29 -15.21 -13.81 3.98
CA GLU A 29 -16.32 -14.53 4.59
C GLU A 29 -15.78 -15.43 5.70
N TYR A 30 -16.08 -15.06 6.96
CA TYR A 30 -15.77 -15.88 8.12
C TYR A 30 -16.92 -16.85 8.43
N PRO A 31 -16.68 -17.94 9.18
CA PRO A 31 -17.74 -18.85 9.61
C PRO A 31 -18.88 -18.18 10.40
N PHE A 32 -18.62 -17.00 10.98
CA PHE A 32 -19.56 -16.21 11.77
C PHE A 32 -20.11 -14.98 11.02
N GLY A 33 -19.83 -14.83 9.73
CA GLY A 33 -20.35 -13.76 8.88
C GLY A 33 -19.27 -13.06 8.03
N LYS A 34 -19.71 -12.14 7.17
CA LYS A 34 -18.80 -11.35 6.33
C LYS A 34 -18.09 -10.27 7.14
N SER A 35 -16.81 -10.07 6.83
CA SER A 35 -16.03 -8.94 7.32
C SER A 35 -16.60 -7.62 6.80
N ASN A 36 -16.45 -6.56 7.58
CA ASN A 36 -16.63 -5.19 7.07
C ASN A 36 -15.36 -4.69 6.36
N GLU A 37 -14.25 -5.41 6.49
CA GLU A 37 -12.97 -5.10 5.85
C GLU A 37 -13.07 -5.38 4.35
N GLU A 38 -12.67 -4.40 3.53
CA GLU A 38 -12.66 -4.49 2.08
C GLU A 38 -11.22 -4.67 1.58
N TYR A 39 -10.98 -5.72 0.80
CA TYR A 39 -9.67 -6.04 0.25
C TYR A 39 -9.66 -5.86 -1.26
N CYS A 40 -8.59 -5.25 -1.78
CA CYS A 40 -8.42 -5.01 -3.20
C CYS A 40 -7.46 -6.03 -3.81
N TYR A 41 -7.87 -6.61 -4.94
CA TYR A 41 -7.14 -7.62 -5.69
C TYR A 41 -6.92 -7.17 -7.12
N PHE A 42 -5.76 -7.48 -7.69
CA PHE A 42 -5.45 -7.28 -9.10
C PHE A 42 -4.87 -8.55 -9.68
N ASN A 43 -5.49 -9.08 -10.74
CA ASN A 43 -5.14 -10.38 -11.31
C ASN A 43 -5.03 -11.49 -10.24
N ASP A 44 -6.02 -11.53 -9.34
CA ASP A 44 -6.11 -12.44 -8.18
C ASP A 44 -4.96 -12.32 -7.14
N VAL A 45 -4.09 -11.32 -7.27
CA VAL A 45 -3.08 -10.97 -6.28
C VAL A 45 -3.65 -9.93 -5.32
N LEU A 46 -3.59 -10.19 -4.01
CA LEU A 46 -3.96 -9.20 -3.00
C LEU A 46 -2.99 -8.01 -3.09
N ILE A 47 -3.54 -6.80 -3.22
CA ILE A 47 -2.79 -5.55 -3.22
C ILE A 47 -2.79 -4.94 -1.83
N GLY A 48 -3.94 -4.90 -1.18
CA GLY A 48 -4.07 -4.33 0.15
C GLY A 48 -5.51 -4.29 0.66
N GLU A 49 -5.67 -3.60 1.78
CA GLU A 49 -6.94 -3.35 2.45
C GLU A 49 -7.36 -1.88 2.22
N ILE A 50 -8.63 -1.64 1.90
CA ILE A 50 -9.19 -0.30 1.75
C ILE A 50 -9.44 0.25 3.16
N SER A 51 -8.66 1.25 3.55
CA SER A 51 -8.75 1.89 4.87
C SER A 51 -9.78 3.03 4.91
N GLY A 52 -10.35 3.40 3.76
CA GLY A 52 -11.43 4.37 3.65
C GLY A 52 -11.02 5.68 2.95
N SER A 53 -11.75 6.75 3.22
CA SER A 53 -11.48 8.08 2.65
C SER A 53 -10.24 8.72 3.28
N ALA A 54 -9.33 9.27 2.45
CA ALA A 54 -8.17 10.01 2.93
C ALA A 54 -8.55 11.29 3.69
N GLU A 55 -9.76 11.81 3.48
CA GLU A 55 -10.30 12.96 4.23
C GLU A 55 -10.40 12.70 5.74
N LEU A 56 -10.54 11.45 6.17
CA LEU A 56 -10.54 11.08 7.60
C LEU A 56 -9.16 11.30 8.24
N GLY A 57 -8.08 11.19 7.45
CA GLY A 57 -6.69 11.40 7.86
C GLY A 57 -6.12 12.75 7.42
N LYS A 58 -6.97 13.75 7.13
CA LYS A 58 -6.57 15.03 6.51
C LYS A 58 -5.29 15.64 7.08
N VAL A 59 -5.16 15.77 8.40
CA VAL A 59 -4.01 16.41 9.06
C VAL A 59 -2.70 15.73 8.70
N TYR A 60 -2.69 14.40 8.63
CA TYR A 60 -1.53 13.61 8.27
C TYR A 60 -1.13 13.85 6.80
N TYR A 61 -2.08 13.75 5.88
CA TYR A 61 -1.80 13.95 4.45
C TYR A 61 -1.46 15.41 4.09
N GLU A 62 -2.03 16.40 4.79
CA GLU A 62 -1.62 17.81 4.68
C GLU A 62 -0.15 17.99 5.08
N GLY A 63 0.28 17.36 6.19
CA GLY A 63 1.68 17.39 6.63
C GLY A 63 2.66 16.80 5.62
N LEU A 64 2.20 15.86 4.80
CA LEU A 64 2.96 15.21 3.72
C LEU A 64 2.84 15.90 2.36
N ASN A 65 2.07 16.98 2.24
CA ASN A 65 1.71 17.63 0.96
C ASN A 65 1.08 16.66 -0.05
N THR A 66 0.20 15.77 0.42
CA THR A 66 -0.52 14.78 -0.39
C THR A 66 -1.98 15.22 -0.57
N LYS A 67 -2.52 15.14 -1.80
CA LYS A 67 -3.94 15.39 -2.04
C LYS A 67 -4.78 14.34 -1.33
N TYR A 68 -5.78 14.77 -0.54
CA TYR A 68 -6.64 13.87 0.24
C TYR A 68 -8.13 13.93 -0.18
N GLU A 69 -8.58 15.04 -0.76
CA GLU A 69 -9.99 15.22 -1.13
C GLU A 69 -10.42 14.27 -2.25
N GLY A 70 -11.52 13.55 -2.05
CA GLY A 70 -12.01 12.55 -3.00
C GLY A 70 -11.08 11.35 -3.21
N ARG A 71 -10.07 11.16 -2.35
CA ARG A 71 -9.09 10.07 -2.44
C ARG A 71 -9.41 8.95 -1.46
N VAL A 72 -8.93 7.76 -1.81
CA VAL A 72 -9.07 6.54 -1.02
C VAL A 72 -7.69 6.07 -0.59
N VAL A 73 -7.60 5.58 0.64
CA VAL A 73 -6.38 5.03 1.23
C VAL A 73 -6.42 3.52 1.14
N ILE A 74 -5.36 2.93 0.59
CA ILE A 74 -5.14 1.49 0.55
C ILE A 74 -3.91 1.17 1.39
N LYS A 75 -4.11 0.42 2.48
CA LYS A 75 -3.03 -0.15 3.29
C LYS A 75 -2.48 -1.38 2.57
N LEU A 76 -1.23 -1.32 2.11
CA LEU A 76 -0.68 -2.33 1.21
C LEU A 76 -0.40 -3.67 1.92
N THR A 77 -0.39 -4.76 1.15
CA THR A 77 -0.27 -6.15 1.62
C THR A 77 0.81 -6.42 2.66
N PRO A 78 2.04 -5.87 2.57
CA PRO A 78 3.05 -6.06 3.63
C PRO A 78 2.54 -5.67 5.03
N MET A 79 1.63 -4.69 5.10
CA MET A 79 1.01 -4.17 6.31
C MET A 79 -0.26 -4.90 6.72
N VAL A 80 -0.88 -5.67 5.82
CA VAL A 80 -2.10 -6.40 6.14
C VAL A 80 -1.79 -7.48 7.17
N SER A 81 -2.63 -7.56 8.20
CA SER A 81 -2.49 -8.55 9.26
C SER A 81 -2.66 -9.96 8.68
N LYS A 82 -1.82 -10.90 9.12
CA LYS A 82 -1.98 -12.30 8.70
C LYS A 82 -3.29 -12.82 9.26
N ASN A 83 -4.11 -13.37 8.38
CA ASN A 83 -5.41 -13.94 8.69
C ASN A 83 -5.50 -15.30 7.97
N GLU A 84 -6.00 -16.33 8.64
CA GLU A 84 -6.10 -17.69 8.07
C GLU A 84 -7.01 -17.75 6.83
N TYR A 85 -7.95 -16.81 6.72
CA TYR A 85 -8.88 -16.69 5.59
C TYR A 85 -8.35 -15.77 4.48
N LEU A 86 -7.17 -15.16 4.66
CA LEU A 86 -6.55 -14.25 3.70
C LEU A 86 -5.26 -14.85 3.14
N LEU A 87 -5.26 -15.13 1.85
CA LEU A 87 -4.07 -15.64 1.17
C LEU A 87 -3.12 -14.49 0.80
N CYS A 88 -2.18 -14.19 1.70
CA CYS A 88 -1.12 -13.22 1.43
C CYS A 88 -0.22 -13.71 0.26
N PRO A 89 -0.06 -12.93 -0.82
CA PRO A 89 0.84 -13.28 -1.91
C PRO A 89 2.30 -13.22 -1.48
N LYS A 90 3.18 -13.85 -2.26
CA LYS A 90 4.62 -13.64 -2.14
C LYS A 90 4.95 -12.19 -2.50
N TYR A 91 6.06 -11.69 -1.96
CA TYR A 91 6.49 -10.32 -2.22
C TYR A 91 6.64 -10.05 -3.73
N ASP A 92 7.27 -10.95 -4.49
CA ASP A 92 7.48 -10.73 -5.93
C ASP A 92 6.17 -10.66 -6.72
N ASP A 93 5.18 -11.48 -6.37
CA ASP A 93 3.85 -11.46 -7.00
C ASP A 93 3.12 -10.15 -6.69
N PHE A 94 3.14 -9.74 -5.42
CA PHE A 94 2.63 -8.45 -4.96
C PHE A 94 3.32 -7.27 -5.67
N ASN A 95 4.65 -7.25 -5.70
CA ASN A 95 5.45 -6.17 -6.29
C ASN A 95 5.17 -6.03 -7.78
N LYS A 96 5.10 -7.15 -8.51
CA LYS A 96 4.75 -7.15 -9.92
C LYS A 96 3.34 -6.62 -10.16
N ALA A 97 2.37 -7.05 -9.37
CA ALA A 97 0.98 -6.62 -9.48
C ALA A 97 0.83 -5.12 -9.15
N LEU A 98 1.44 -4.66 -8.06
CA LEU A 98 1.47 -3.26 -7.65
C LEU A 98 2.11 -2.39 -8.74
N LYS A 99 3.32 -2.73 -9.21
CA LYS A 99 3.99 -1.98 -10.26
C LYS A 99 3.13 -1.86 -11.52
N THR A 100 2.52 -2.96 -11.96
CA THR A 100 1.62 -2.96 -13.12
C THR A 100 0.43 -2.02 -12.92
N LEU A 101 -0.18 -2.02 -11.74
CA LEU A 101 -1.26 -1.08 -11.42
C LEU A 101 -0.78 0.37 -11.46
N LEU A 102 0.38 0.66 -10.86
CA LEU A 102 0.96 2.00 -10.83
C LEU A 102 1.33 2.50 -12.24
N ASP A 103 1.78 1.62 -13.13
CA ASP A 103 2.05 1.95 -14.53
C ASP A 103 0.77 2.26 -15.33
N MET A 104 -0.39 1.79 -14.86
CA MET A 104 -1.71 2.02 -15.48
C MET A 104 -2.41 3.29 -14.98
N THR A 105 -1.87 3.96 -13.96
CA THR A 105 -2.43 5.19 -13.39
C THR A 105 -1.39 6.29 -13.25
N ASN A 106 -1.85 7.50 -13.42
CA ASN A 106 -1.09 8.73 -13.25
C ASN A 106 -1.70 9.61 -12.16
N ASP A 107 -2.45 8.97 -11.26
CA ASP A 107 -3.10 9.60 -10.12
C ASP A 107 -2.93 8.78 -8.83
N PHE A 108 -1.71 8.80 -8.28
CA PHE A 108 -1.41 8.11 -7.03
C PHE A 108 -0.30 8.76 -6.21
N THR A 109 -0.33 8.48 -4.90
CA THR A 109 0.75 8.76 -3.96
C THR A 109 1.02 7.50 -3.12
N LEU A 110 2.22 6.93 -3.28
CA LEU A 110 2.73 5.82 -2.49
C LEU A 110 3.57 6.38 -1.33
N ILE A 111 3.23 5.97 -0.12
CA ILE A 111 3.83 6.47 1.12
C ILE A 111 4.40 5.28 1.89
N CYS A 112 5.63 5.41 2.36
CA CYS A 112 6.23 4.47 3.30
C CYS A 112 6.96 5.25 4.39
N GLU A 113 6.74 4.88 5.65
CA GLU A 113 7.41 5.51 6.79
C GLU A 113 7.95 4.47 7.78
N ALA A 114 9.16 4.78 8.25
CA ALA A 114 9.83 4.17 9.38
C ALA A 114 9.80 5.11 10.58
N ASP A 115 9.51 4.58 11.76
CA ASP A 115 9.48 5.30 13.03
C ASP A 115 8.63 6.58 12.90
N CYS A 116 7.33 6.39 12.65
CA CYS A 116 6.33 7.46 12.51
C CYS A 116 6.63 8.61 13.50
N ASP A 117 6.68 9.84 13.00
CA ASP A 117 7.04 11.08 13.72
C ASP A 117 8.54 11.39 13.93
N GLN A 118 9.47 10.47 13.64
CA GLN A 118 10.91 10.71 13.85
C GLN A 118 11.67 11.13 12.59
N ASN A 119 11.19 10.71 11.43
CA ASN A 119 11.90 10.89 10.16
C ASN A 119 11.14 11.83 9.24
N LYS A 120 11.86 12.81 8.66
CA LYS A 120 11.27 13.64 7.60
C LYS A 120 11.12 12.78 6.35
N VAL A 121 9.87 12.57 5.92
CA VAL A 121 9.58 11.86 4.68
C VAL A 121 10.09 12.67 3.49
N LYS A 122 10.87 12.01 2.63
CA LYS A 122 11.43 12.63 1.42
C LYS A 122 10.74 12.08 0.19
N GLU A 123 10.50 12.95 -0.77
CA GLU A 123 10.04 12.52 -2.07
C GLU A 123 11.17 11.82 -2.83
N GLU A 124 10.87 10.67 -3.41
CA GLU A 124 11.74 9.93 -4.32
C GLU A 124 10.97 9.71 -5.63
N SER A 125 11.52 10.25 -6.73
CA SER A 125 10.86 10.19 -8.04
C SER A 125 11.01 8.83 -8.71
N ASP A 126 12.06 8.08 -8.38
CA ASP A 126 12.35 6.78 -8.99
C ASP A 126 11.54 5.66 -8.33
N LEU A 127 10.45 5.25 -9.00
CA LEU A 127 9.59 4.17 -8.55
C LEU A 127 10.34 2.83 -8.44
N GLU A 128 11.25 2.52 -9.36
CA GLU A 128 12.01 1.26 -9.32
C GLU A 128 12.90 1.20 -8.10
N LYS A 129 13.57 2.32 -7.81
CA LYS A 129 14.42 2.45 -6.62
C LYS A 129 13.61 2.27 -5.34
N VAL A 130 12.45 2.91 -5.26
CA VAL A 130 11.53 2.79 -4.11
C VAL A 130 11.06 1.35 -3.91
N LEU A 131 10.61 0.67 -4.97
CA LEU A 131 10.14 -0.71 -4.91
C LEU A 131 11.28 -1.68 -4.54
N LEU A 132 12.50 -1.44 -5.04
CA LEU A 132 13.68 -2.23 -4.68
C LEU A 132 14.05 -2.09 -3.20
N GLN A 133 14.03 -0.87 -2.66
CA GLN A 133 14.27 -0.61 -1.23
C GLN A 133 13.22 -1.29 -0.35
N LEU A 134 11.94 -1.13 -0.71
CA LEU A 134 10.83 -1.77 -0.02
C LEU A 134 10.96 -3.30 -0.04
N LYS A 135 11.36 -3.87 -1.18
CA LYS A 135 11.62 -5.31 -1.31
C LYS A 135 12.67 -5.76 -0.32
N GLY A 136 13.85 -5.14 -0.37
CA GLY A 136 14.99 -5.53 0.47
C GLY A 136 14.63 -5.50 1.96
N PHE A 137 13.87 -4.50 2.40
CA PHE A 137 13.36 -4.45 3.76
C PHE A 137 12.33 -5.55 4.05
N CYS A 138 11.25 -5.65 3.26
CA CYS A 138 10.16 -6.59 3.52
C CYS A 138 10.59 -8.07 3.53
N ILE A 139 11.58 -8.46 2.73
CA ILE A 139 12.11 -9.84 2.70
C ILE A 139 13.28 -10.05 3.68
N GLY A 140 13.71 -9.00 4.37
CA GLY A 140 14.75 -9.00 5.39
C GLY A 140 16.18 -9.12 4.84
N GLU A 141 16.43 -8.59 3.64
CA GLU A 141 17.79 -8.31 3.14
C GLU A 141 18.36 -7.03 3.76
N HIS A 142 17.49 -6.10 4.14
CA HIS A 142 17.82 -4.87 4.85
C HIS A 142 17.01 -4.76 6.15
N TYR A 143 17.63 -4.15 7.16
CA TYR A 143 17.02 -3.95 8.48
C TYR A 143 16.37 -2.59 8.64
N ASP A 144 16.81 -1.59 7.86
CA ASP A 144 16.25 -0.25 7.92
C ASP A 144 14.99 -0.17 7.05
N CYS A 145 13.89 0.24 7.66
CA CYS A 145 12.65 0.52 6.93
C CYS A 145 12.85 1.76 6.06
N PRO A 146 12.51 1.72 4.76
CA PRO A 146 12.62 2.88 3.91
C PRO A 146 11.54 3.92 4.26
N THR A 147 11.91 5.19 4.19
CA THR A 147 10.99 6.32 4.37
C THR A 147 10.96 7.14 3.10
N PHE A 148 9.82 7.16 2.41
CA PHE A 148 9.66 7.88 1.13
C PHE A 148 8.20 8.27 0.85
N ILE A 149 8.06 9.25 -0.04
CA ILE A 149 6.85 9.51 -0.82
C ILE A 149 7.22 9.36 -2.30
N GLN A 150 6.48 8.56 -3.04
CA GLN A 150 6.52 8.53 -4.50
C GLN A 150 5.15 8.96 -4.99
N ARG A 151 5.08 9.88 -5.95
CA ARG A 151 3.81 10.29 -6.55
C ARG A 151 3.88 10.34 -8.06
N ASN A 152 2.75 10.07 -8.68
CA ASN A 152 2.47 10.39 -10.06
C ASN A 152 1.12 11.09 -10.08
N GLU A 153 1.13 12.40 -10.24
CA GLU A 153 -0.05 13.26 -10.28
C GLU A 153 0.06 14.17 -11.51
N MET A 154 -0.33 13.65 -12.67
CA MET A 154 -0.40 14.44 -13.92
C MET A 154 -1.67 15.27 -14.03
#